data_AF-A0A672MJV6-F1
#
_entry.id   AF-A0A672MJV6-F1
#
_cell.length_a   1.000
_cell.length_b   1.000
_cell.length_c   1.000
_cell.angle_alpha   90.00
_cell.angle_beta   90.00
_cell.angle_gamma   90.00
#
_symmetry.space_group_name_H-M   'P 1'
#
loop_
_entity.id
_entity.type
_entity.pdbx_description
1 polymer ?
#
loop_
_entity_poly.entity_id
_entity_poly.type
_entity_poly.pdbx_seq_one_letter_code
_entity_poly.pdbx_strand_id
1 'polypeptide(L)'
;MRKKMARAIRDPTGLQTSIAPLRLLPSWSGPVVVTFLLFLFFYGYGFLRGILLPFLAQGHNAFYRLALDLLNESLPVVALVILALVYFPGLFAAWLQLWSGTKKQLGLLRFLCAALHGVYSLCLPLRRITLRSIVNTAYKQVRQPENIDFQRFNELGVWRSELYLSCGVLGLGVLSLLAVTSLPSVGNTLNWREFMFVQVRPCTP
;
A
#
# COMPACT_ATOMS: atom_id res chain seq x y z
N MET A 1 71.60 -32.98 -24.38
CA MET A 1 71.04 -31.70 -23.90
C MET A 1 69.80 -31.24 -24.71
N ARG A 2 68.86 -32.14 -25.06
CA ARG A 2 67.71 -31.85 -25.96
C ARG A 2 66.39 -32.43 -25.43
N LYS A 3 66.09 -32.24 -24.15
CA LYS A 3 64.81 -32.69 -23.53
C LYS A 3 64.11 -31.65 -22.64
N LYS A 4 64.60 -30.41 -22.58
CA LYS A 4 64.01 -29.35 -21.73
C LYS A 4 63.21 -28.26 -22.47
N MET A 5 63.13 -28.26 -23.80
CA MET A 5 62.41 -27.21 -24.56
C MET A 5 61.06 -27.62 -25.18
N ALA A 6 60.63 -28.87 -25.03
CA ALA A 6 59.36 -29.35 -25.61
C ALA A 6 58.20 -29.47 -24.59
N ARG A 7 58.32 -28.86 -23.41
CA ARG A 7 57.34 -28.99 -22.33
C ARG A 7 56.75 -27.65 -21.87
N ALA A 8 56.75 -26.65 -22.75
CA ALA A 8 56.14 -25.33 -22.52
C ALA A 8 54.93 -25.06 -23.45
N ILE A 9 54.46 -26.06 -24.22
CA ILE A 9 53.32 -25.91 -25.14
C ILE A 9 52.25 -26.97 -24.80
N ARG A 10 51.86 -27.02 -23.52
CA ARG A 10 50.62 -27.69 -23.12
C ARG A 10 50.16 -27.10 -21.80
N ASP A 11 49.76 -25.85 -21.85
CA ASP A 11 48.82 -25.32 -20.87
C ASP A 11 47.40 -25.56 -21.42
N PRO A 12 46.64 -26.56 -20.91
CA PRO A 12 45.29 -26.84 -21.39
C PRO A 12 44.25 -25.89 -20.78
N THR A 13 44.66 -24.91 -19.96
CA THR A 13 43.75 -24.05 -19.21
C THR A 13 43.55 -22.66 -19.84
N GLY A 14 44.35 -22.29 -20.84
CA GLY A 14 44.29 -20.99 -21.51
C GLY A 14 43.44 -20.93 -22.80
N LEU A 15 43.00 -22.08 -23.34
CA LEU A 15 42.36 -22.15 -24.66
C LEU A 15 40.89 -22.64 -24.62
N GLN A 16 40.17 -22.41 -23.54
CA GLN A 16 38.70 -22.61 -23.50
C GLN A 16 37.91 -21.30 -23.34
N THR A 17 38.57 -20.14 -23.31
CA THR A 17 37.90 -18.83 -23.13
C THR A 17 37.51 -18.15 -24.46
N SER A 18 37.89 -18.69 -25.62
CA SER A 18 37.79 -18.00 -26.91
C SER A 18 36.61 -18.40 -27.80
N ILE A 19 35.79 -19.39 -27.43
CA ILE A 19 34.63 -19.80 -28.25
C ILE A 19 33.40 -20.07 -27.37
N ALA A 20 33.14 -19.20 -26.39
CA ALA A 20 31.79 -19.08 -25.86
C ALA A 20 30.98 -18.28 -26.89
N PRO A 21 29.82 -18.76 -27.39
CA PRO A 21 28.96 -17.92 -28.22
C PRO A 21 28.65 -16.66 -27.41
N LEU A 22 28.86 -15.48 -28.01
CA LEU A 22 28.55 -14.18 -27.42
C LEU A 22 27.06 -14.14 -27.03
N ARG A 23 26.72 -14.66 -25.85
CA ARG A 23 25.43 -14.43 -25.22
C ARG A 23 25.44 -12.98 -24.77
N LEU A 24 24.98 -12.08 -25.64
CA LEU A 24 24.70 -10.71 -25.25
C LEU A 24 23.66 -10.77 -24.12
N LEU A 25 24.11 -10.42 -22.91
CA LEU A 25 23.26 -10.14 -21.76
C LEU A 25 22.35 -11.31 -21.30
N PRO A 26 22.91 -12.41 -20.76
CA PRO A 26 22.16 -13.64 -20.43
C PRO A 26 21.04 -13.48 -19.39
N SER A 27 21.06 -12.42 -18.58
CA SER A 27 20.08 -12.14 -17.52
C SER A 27 19.04 -11.06 -17.86
N TRP A 28 19.11 -10.45 -19.05
CA TRP A 28 18.28 -9.29 -19.40
C TRP A 28 16.93 -9.65 -20.01
N SER A 29 16.75 -10.91 -20.44
CA SER A 29 15.49 -11.37 -21.04
C SER A 29 14.29 -11.16 -20.10
N GLY A 30 14.43 -11.43 -18.80
CA GLY A 30 13.37 -11.23 -17.81
C GLY A 30 12.92 -9.75 -17.71
N PRO A 31 13.81 -8.82 -17.31
CA PRO A 31 13.48 -7.41 -17.20
C PRO A 31 12.96 -6.78 -18.50
N VAL A 32 13.52 -7.17 -19.65
CA VAL A 32 13.07 -6.68 -20.96
C VAL A 32 11.65 -7.14 -21.27
N VAL A 33 11.34 -8.44 -21.04
CA VAL A 33 9.99 -8.96 -21.26
C VAL A 33 8.99 -8.31 -20.31
N VAL A 34 9.33 -8.15 -19.02
CA VAL A 34 8.46 -7.49 -18.04
C VAL A 34 8.20 -6.03 -18.43
N THR A 35 9.24 -5.29 -18.80
CA THR A 35 9.13 -3.89 -19.25
C THR A 35 8.26 -3.78 -20.50
N PHE A 36 8.45 -4.68 -21.46
CA PHE A 36 7.66 -4.71 -22.70
C PHE A 36 6.18 -5.03 -22.44
N LEU A 37 5.89 -5.99 -21.56
CA LEU A 37 4.50 -6.33 -21.20
C LEU A 37 3.81 -5.18 -20.45
N LEU A 38 4.50 -4.55 -19.49
CA LEU A 38 3.98 -3.37 -18.79
C LEU A 38 3.72 -2.22 -19.75
N PHE A 39 4.66 -1.96 -20.66
CA PHE A 39 4.48 -0.95 -21.70
C PHE A 39 3.26 -1.25 -22.57
N LEU A 40 3.12 -2.49 -23.08
CA LEU A 40 1.96 -2.88 -23.88
C LEU A 40 0.63 -2.70 -23.12
N PHE A 41 0.61 -3.05 -21.83
CA PHE A 41 -0.57 -2.88 -20.98
C PHE A 41 -0.96 -1.41 -20.80
N PHE A 42 -0.02 -0.55 -20.35
CA PHE A 42 -0.31 0.86 -20.13
C PHE A 42 -0.56 1.63 -21.43
N TYR A 43 0.17 1.31 -22.49
CA TYR A 43 -0.04 1.87 -23.82
C TYR A 43 -1.40 1.46 -24.38
N GLY A 44 -1.78 0.18 -24.27
CA GLY A 44 -3.09 -0.32 -24.67
C GLY A 44 -4.24 0.29 -23.87
N TYR A 45 -4.08 0.42 -22.55
CA TYR A 45 -5.06 1.10 -21.70
C TYR A 45 -5.24 2.56 -22.08
N GLY A 46 -4.14 3.29 -22.28
CA GLY A 46 -4.18 4.68 -22.73
C GLY A 46 -4.76 4.83 -24.14
N PHE A 47 -4.52 3.88 -25.04
CA PHE A 47 -5.15 3.82 -26.36
C PHE A 47 -6.67 3.63 -26.25
N LEU A 48 -7.12 2.67 -25.44
CA LEU A 48 -8.54 2.40 -25.23
C LEU A 48 -9.27 3.63 -24.67
N ARG A 49 -8.69 4.25 -23.64
CA ARG A 49 -9.30 5.40 -22.95
C ARG A 49 -9.19 6.70 -23.74
N GLY A 50 -8.03 6.96 -24.35
CA GLY A 50 -7.70 8.24 -24.97
C GLY A 50 -8.08 8.35 -26.44
N ILE A 51 -8.21 7.22 -27.16
CA ILE A 51 -8.47 7.22 -28.60
C ILE A 51 -9.72 6.40 -28.94
N LEU A 52 -9.80 5.12 -28.52
CA LEU A 52 -10.89 4.24 -28.96
C LEU A 52 -12.25 4.66 -28.40
N LEU A 53 -12.33 4.92 -27.09
CA LEU A 53 -13.60 5.26 -26.44
C LEU A 53 -14.15 6.62 -26.92
N PRO A 54 -13.36 7.71 -27.02
CA PRO A 54 -13.83 8.98 -27.59
C PRO A 54 -14.14 8.87 -29.09
N PHE A 55 -13.40 8.05 -29.85
CA PHE A 55 -13.68 7.82 -31.26
C PHE A 55 -15.05 7.16 -31.46
N LEU A 56 -15.39 6.15 -30.66
CA LEU A 56 -16.70 5.49 -30.71
C LEU A 56 -17.85 6.40 -30.24
N ALA A 57 -17.59 7.29 -29.28
CA ALA A 57 -18.61 8.17 -28.72
C ALA A 57 -18.86 9.44 -29.54
N GLN A 58 -17.81 10.04 -30.13
CA GLN A 58 -17.86 11.37 -30.76
C GLN A 58 -17.51 11.36 -32.25
N GLY A 59 -17.05 10.23 -32.82
CA GLY A 59 -16.73 10.08 -34.24
C GLY A 59 -15.47 10.82 -34.72
N HIS A 60 -14.72 11.47 -33.83
CA HIS A 60 -13.53 12.26 -34.18
C HIS A 60 -12.24 11.41 -34.09
N ASN A 61 -11.38 11.50 -35.11
CA ASN A 61 -10.14 10.72 -35.21
C ASN A 61 -8.94 11.43 -34.56
N ALA A 62 -8.50 10.96 -33.39
CA ALA A 62 -7.35 11.52 -32.65
C ALA A 62 -6.05 10.71 -32.83
N PHE A 63 -5.87 10.01 -33.95
CA PHE A 63 -4.74 9.08 -34.16
C PHE A 63 -3.35 9.74 -34.11
N TYR A 64 -3.24 11.05 -34.33
CA TYR A 64 -1.97 11.77 -34.20
C TYR A 64 -1.36 11.68 -32.80
N ARG A 65 -2.19 11.43 -31.77
CA ARG A 65 -1.76 11.28 -30.37
C ARG A 65 -1.04 9.96 -30.08
N LEU A 66 -1.13 8.99 -30.99
CA LEU A 66 -0.55 7.63 -30.80
C LEU A 66 0.96 7.64 -30.62
N ALA A 67 1.66 8.44 -31.43
CA ALA A 67 3.11 8.33 -31.57
C ALA A 67 3.87 9.19 -30.55
N LEU A 68 3.30 10.29 -30.06
CA LEU A 68 4.01 11.21 -29.17
C LEU A 68 3.32 11.35 -27.82
N ASP A 69 2.03 11.72 -27.80
CA ASP A 69 1.32 11.98 -26.53
C ASP A 69 1.18 10.70 -25.70
N LEU A 70 0.74 9.60 -26.33
CA LEU A 70 0.53 8.32 -25.64
C LEU A 70 1.85 7.67 -25.20
N LEU A 71 2.95 7.86 -25.96
CA LEU A 71 4.29 7.46 -25.54
C LEU A 71 4.77 8.28 -24.34
N ASN A 72 4.60 9.60 -24.39
CA ASN A 72 5.03 10.49 -23.31
C ASN A 72 4.27 10.26 -21.99
N GLU A 73 3.03 9.77 -22.06
CA GLU A 73 2.27 9.37 -20.88
C GLU A 73 2.69 7.99 -20.34
N SER A 74 2.89 7.01 -21.24
CA SER A 74 3.17 5.62 -20.84
C SER A 74 4.61 5.40 -20.36
N LEU A 75 5.61 6.06 -20.96
CA LEU A 75 7.02 5.84 -20.63
C LEU A 75 7.36 6.17 -19.15
N PRO A 76 6.97 7.32 -18.57
CA PRO A 76 7.22 7.61 -17.17
C PRO A 76 6.48 6.67 -16.22
N VAL A 77 5.25 6.28 -16.56
CA VAL A 77 4.44 5.36 -15.73
C VAL A 77 5.11 3.99 -15.66
N VAL A 78 5.54 3.45 -16.80
CA VAL A 78 6.25 2.16 -16.85
C VAL A 78 7.55 2.23 -16.05
N ALA A 79 8.31 3.33 -16.17
CA ALA A 79 9.53 3.52 -15.41
C ALA A 79 9.28 3.53 -13.88
N LEU A 80 8.25 4.24 -13.41
CA LEU A 80 7.88 4.28 -12.00
C LEU A 80 7.40 2.93 -11.48
N VAL A 81 6.62 2.19 -12.28
CA VAL A 81 6.14 0.86 -11.90
C VAL A 81 7.29 -0.13 -11.80
N ILE A 82 8.23 -0.11 -12.75
CA ILE A 82 9.43 -0.95 -12.69
C ILE A 82 10.27 -0.60 -11.45
N LEU A 83 10.45 0.70 -11.17
CA LEU A 83 11.14 1.16 -9.97
C LEU A 83 10.48 0.60 -8.70
N ALA A 84 9.15 0.72 -8.60
CA ALA A 84 8.39 0.17 -7.48
C ALA A 84 8.57 -1.35 -7.35
N LEU A 85 8.48 -2.10 -8.47
CA LEU A 85 8.67 -3.55 -8.48
C LEU A 85 10.08 -3.98 -8.05
N VAL A 86 11.11 -3.19 -8.35
CA VAL A 86 12.49 -3.47 -7.91
C VAL A 86 12.65 -3.32 -6.40
N TYR A 87 12.09 -2.26 -5.81
CA TYR A 87 12.24 -1.99 -4.38
C TYR A 87 11.23 -2.73 -3.50
N PHE A 88 10.09 -3.12 -4.06
CA PHE A 88 8.99 -3.72 -3.30
C PHE A 88 9.38 -5.00 -2.55
N PRO A 89 10.08 -5.99 -3.15
CA PRO A 89 10.46 -7.21 -2.43
C PRO A 89 11.40 -6.94 -1.25
N GLY A 90 12.35 -6.01 -1.43
CA GLY A 90 13.30 -5.63 -0.38
C GLY A 90 12.62 -4.90 0.77
N LEU A 91 11.74 -3.94 0.45
CA LEU A 91 10.95 -3.22 1.45
C LEU A 91 9.98 -4.15 2.18
N PHE A 92 9.38 -5.10 1.45
CA PHE A 92 8.48 -6.11 2.02
C PHE A 92 9.23 -7.05 2.96
N ALA A 93 10.42 -7.52 2.59
CA ALA A 93 11.26 -8.35 3.46
C ALA A 93 11.69 -7.59 4.73
N ALA A 94 12.14 -6.34 4.59
CA ALA A 94 12.47 -5.49 5.72
C ALA A 94 11.26 -5.26 6.64
N TRP A 95 10.09 -4.98 6.05
CA TRP A 95 8.83 -4.83 6.78
C TRP A 95 8.45 -6.11 7.53
N LEU A 96 8.56 -7.29 6.91
CA LEU A 96 8.31 -8.58 7.58
C LEU A 96 9.30 -8.85 8.72
N GLN A 97 10.57 -8.49 8.56
CA GLN A 97 11.59 -8.65 9.57
C GLN A 97 11.35 -7.72 10.78
N LEU A 98 11.07 -6.45 10.51
CA LEU A 98 10.66 -5.47 11.51
C LEU A 98 9.37 -5.91 12.21
N TRP A 99 8.36 -6.34 11.45
CA TRP A 99 7.11 -6.85 11.98
C TRP A 99 7.37 -8.02 12.93
N SER A 100 8.22 -8.97 12.53
CA SER A 100 8.52 -10.15 13.34
C SER A 100 9.25 -9.83 14.65
N GLY A 101 10.20 -8.88 14.62
CA GLY A 101 10.97 -8.46 15.80
C GLY A 101 10.26 -7.46 16.72
N THR A 102 9.30 -6.68 16.20
CA THR A 102 8.71 -5.53 16.94
C THR A 102 7.21 -5.65 17.20
N LYS A 103 6.58 -6.82 17.00
CA LYS A 103 5.12 -7.04 17.15
C LYS A 103 4.52 -6.35 18.37
N LYS A 104 5.19 -6.43 19.53
CA LYS A 104 4.75 -5.81 20.79
C LYS A 104 4.79 -4.28 20.73
N GLN A 105 5.89 -3.71 20.25
CA GLN A 105 6.07 -2.25 20.11
C GLN A 105 5.09 -1.68 19.09
N LEU A 106 4.89 -2.38 17.96
CA LEU A 106 3.92 -1.99 16.94
C LEU A 106 2.47 -2.10 17.45
N GLY A 107 2.15 -3.12 18.25
CA GLY A 107 0.86 -3.24 18.93
C GLY A 107 0.58 -2.07 19.88
N LEU A 108 1.58 -1.66 20.67
CA LEU A 108 1.47 -0.52 21.57
C LEU A 108 1.36 0.81 20.81
N LEU A 109 2.09 0.98 19.71
CA LEU A 109 1.97 2.15 18.84
C LEU A 109 0.57 2.25 18.20
N ARG A 110 0.01 1.13 17.74
CA ARG A 110 -1.36 1.07 17.21
C ARG A 110 -2.38 1.46 18.28
N PHE A 111 -2.19 1.01 19.52
CA PHE A 111 -3.02 1.45 20.64
C PHE A 111 -2.90 2.96 20.89
N LEU A 112 -1.68 3.52 20.92
CA LEU A 112 -1.46 4.96 21.07
C LEU A 112 -2.16 5.77 19.96
N CYS A 113 -2.01 5.36 18.70
CA CYS A 113 -2.68 6.01 17.57
C CYS A 113 -4.22 5.92 17.70
N ALA A 114 -4.77 4.77 18.10
CA ALA A 114 -6.20 4.59 18.31
C ALA A 114 -6.73 5.45 19.47
N ALA A 115 -5.98 5.54 20.58
CA ALA A 115 -6.31 6.40 21.71
C ALA A 115 -6.30 7.88 21.31
N LEU A 116 -5.26 8.33 20.59
CA LEU A 116 -5.20 9.68 20.04
C LEU A 116 -6.37 9.96 19.10
N HIS A 117 -6.70 9.02 18.21
CA HIS A 117 -7.85 9.14 17.32
C HIS A 117 -9.17 9.28 18.10
N GLY A 118 -9.35 8.51 19.17
CA GLY A 118 -10.49 8.63 20.08
C GLY A 118 -10.58 10.00 20.74
N VAL A 119 -9.47 10.50 21.29
CA VAL A 119 -9.39 11.85 21.89
C VAL A 119 -9.72 12.93 20.87
N TYR A 120 -9.10 12.90 19.69
CA TYR A 120 -9.38 13.87 18.63
C TYR A 120 -10.86 13.84 18.21
N SER A 121 -11.45 12.65 18.10
CA SER A 121 -12.87 12.47 17.75
C SER A 121 -13.79 13.09 18.81
N LEU A 122 -13.47 12.93 20.10
CA LEU A 122 -14.19 13.58 21.21
C LEU A 122 -14.05 15.11 21.21
N CYS A 123 -12.92 15.64 20.72
CA CYS A 123 -12.71 17.08 20.61
C CYS A 123 -13.40 17.73 19.40
N LEU A 124 -13.80 16.96 18.38
CA LEU A 124 -14.48 17.49 17.19
C LEU A 124 -15.76 18.31 17.49
N PRO A 125 -16.70 17.85 18.34
CA PRO A 125 -17.89 18.64 18.69
C PRO A 125 -17.56 19.90 19.50
N LEU A 126 -16.49 19.89 20.30
CA LEU A 126 -16.07 21.03 21.12
C LEU A 126 -15.41 22.15 20.30
N ARG A 127 -15.00 21.85 19.07
CA ARG A 127 -14.27 22.79 18.22
C ARG A 127 -15.18 23.95 17.81
N ARG A 128 -14.69 25.19 17.98
CA ARG A 128 -15.42 26.43 17.66
C ARG A 128 -15.99 26.47 16.24
N ILE A 129 -15.31 25.88 15.25
CA ILE A 129 -15.82 25.80 13.87
C ILE A 129 -17.08 24.94 13.77
N THR A 130 -17.13 23.82 14.49
CA THR A 130 -18.29 22.93 14.55
C THR A 130 -19.45 23.62 15.25
N LEU A 131 -19.19 24.28 16.38
CA LEU A 131 -20.19 25.07 17.09
C LEU A 131 -20.76 26.20 16.22
N ARG A 132 -19.91 26.97 15.53
CA ARG A 132 -20.34 28.00 14.58
C ARG A 132 -21.17 27.41 13.43
N SER A 133 -20.80 26.22 12.94
CA SER A 133 -21.55 25.51 11.92
C SER A 133 -22.95 25.11 12.41
N ILE A 134 -23.07 24.55 13.62
CA ILE A 134 -24.36 24.17 14.21
C ILE A 134 -25.25 25.41 14.38
N VAL A 135 -24.70 26.51 14.92
CA VAL A 135 -25.43 27.77 15.09
C VAL A 135 -25.87 28.36 13.74
N ASN A 136 -25.01 28.34 12.73
CA ASN A 136 -25.35 28.82 11.38
C ASN A 136 -26.44 27.96 10.72
N THR A 137 -26.38 26.64 10.88
CA THR A 137 -27.44 25.73 10.40
C THR A 137 -28.77 26.04 11.09
N ALA A 138 -28.77 26.23 12.42
CA ALA A 138 -29.96 26.61 13.17
C ALA A 138 -30.52 27.99 12.75
N TYR A 139 -29.64 28.98 12.54
CA TYR A 139 -30.04 30.31 12.07
C TYR A 139 -30.71 30.25 10.69
N LYS A 140 -30.16 29.48 9.75
CA LYS A 140 -30.74 29.28 8.42
C LYS A 140 -32.11 28.59 8.49
N GLN A 141 -32.26 27.60 9.37
CA GLN A 141 -33.53 26.91 9.58
C GLN A 141 -34.64 27.86 10.06
N VAL A 142 -34.33 28.79 10.96
CA VAL A 142 -35.33 29.78 11.44
C VAL A 142 -35.65 30.83 10.37
N ARG A 143 -34.65 31.24 9.58
CA ARG A 143 -34.80 32.33 8.60
C ARG A 143 -35.54 31.94 7.32
N GLN A 144 -35.49 30.67 6.91
CA GLN A 144 -36.13 30.17 5.69
C GLN A 144 -37.01 28.96 5.98
N PRO A 145 -38.23 29.16 6.52
CA PRO A 145 -39.11 28.07 6.93
C PRO A 145 -39.73 27.30 5.75
N GLU A 146 -39.72 27.87 4.55
CA GLU A 146 -40.43 27.35 3.36
C GLU A 146 -39.72 26.16 2.68
N ASN A 147 -38.42 25.94 2.95
CA ASN A 147 -37.65 24.78 2.44
C ASN A 147 -37.58 23.61 3.44
N ILE A 148 -38.42 23.63 4.49
CA ILE A 148 -38.39 22.62 5.54
C ILE A 148 -39.38 21.52 5.16
N ASP A 149 -38.93 20.57 4.34
CA ASP A 149 -39.51 19.22 4.41
C ASP A 149 -39.28 18.74 5.85
N PHE A 150 -40.37 18.58 6.59
CA PHE A 150 -40.40 18.36 8.04
C PHE A 150 -39.92 16.96 8.43
N GLN A 151 -39.03 16.32 7.67
CA GLN A 151 -38.38 15.08 8.02
C GLN A 151 -37.12 15.38 8.83
N ARG A 152 -37.36 15.96 10.01
CA ARG A 152 -36.38 16.51 10.96
C ARG A 152 -35.47 15.45 11.59
N PHE A 153 -35.83 14.17 11.45
CA PHE A 153 -35.12 13.05 12.04
C PHE A 153 -34.64 12.10 10.92
N ASN A 154 -33.34 12.15 10.63
CA ASN A 154 -32.71 11.21 9.71
C ASN A 154 -32.33 9.94 10.48
N GLU A 155 -33.27 9.00 10.60
CA GLU A 155 -33.09 7.73 11.32
C GLU A 155 -31.83 6.99 10.86
N LEU A 156 -31.65 6.82 9.55
CA LEU A 156 -30.48 6.15 8.97
C LEU A 156 -29.17 6.86 9.33
N GLY A 157 -29.18 8.20 9.33
CA GLY A 157 -28.03 9.00 9.74
C GLY A 157 -27.63 8.77 11.19
N VAL A 158 -28.63 8.70 12.08
CA VAL A 158 -28.44 8.46 13.53
C VAL A 158 -27.93 7.04 13.78
N TRP A 159 -28.60 6.02 13.24
CA TRP A 159 -28.18 4.62 13.41
C TRP A 159 -26.75 4.39 12.94
N ARG A 160 -26.38 4.98 11.80
CA ARG A 160 -25.02 4.89 11.27
C ARG A 160 -23.99 5.51 12.23
N SER A 161 -24.26 6.69 12.80
CA SER A 161 -23.32 7.31 13.74
C SER A 161 -23.21 6.55 15.06
N GLU A 162 -24.32 6.08 15.62
CA GLU A 162 -24.34 5.31 16.87
C GLU A 162 -23.61 3.96 16.71
N LEU A 163 -23.79 3.30 15.56
CA LEU A 163 -23.09 2.05 15.26
C LEU A 163 -21.57 2.26 15.09
N TYR A 164 -21.14 3.29 14.35
CA TYR A 164 -19.71 3.59 14.22
C TYR A 164 -19.06 3.96 15.56
N LEU A 165 -19.76 4.73 16.39
CA LEU A 165 -19.26 5.11 17.71
C LEU A 165 -19.11 3.88 18.62
N SER A 166 -20.15 3.04 18.71
CA SER A 166 -20.13 1.82 19.52
C SER A 166 -19.05 0.82 19.05
N CYS A 167 -18.94 0.57 17.75
CA CYS A 167 -17.85 -0.25 17.19
C CYS A 167 -16.47 0.32 17.52
N GLY A 168 -16.30 1.64 17.47
CA GLY A 168 -15.05 2.32 17.83
C GLY A 168 -14.67 2.14 19.29
N VAL A 169 -15.64 2.29 20.22
CA VAL A 169 -15.43 2.08 21.66
C VAL A 169 -15.08 0.62 21.96
N LEU A 170 -15.80 -0.33 21.38
CA LEU A 170 -15.50 -1.76 21.53
C LEU A 170 -14.11 -2.10 20.98
N GLY A 171 -13.77 -1.58 19.80
CA GLY A 171 -12.45 -1.77 19.18
C GLY A 171 -11.31 -1.20 20.02
N LEU A 172 -11.50 0.00 20.59
CA LEU A 172 -10.53 0.59 21.51
C LEU A 172 -10.41 -0.21 22.82
N GLY A 173 -11.51 -0.77 23.32
CA GLY A 173 -11.52 -1.66 24.47
C GLY A 173 -10.67 -2.92 24.23
N VAL A 174 -10.84 -3.56 23.08
CA VAL A 174 -10.02 -4.72 22.68
C VAL A 174 -8.54 -4.34 22.54
N LEU A 175 -8.23 -3.20 21.90
CA LEU A 175 -6.86 -2.71 21.79
C LEU A 175 -6.23 -2.38 23.16
N SER A 176 -7.03 -1.89 24.11
CA SER A 176 -6.58 -1.65 25.49
C SER A 176 -6.18 -2.95 26.19
N LEU A 177 -6.98 -4.02 26.05
CA LEU A 177 -6.66 -5.34 26.61
C LEU A 177 -5.38 -5.93 26.00
N LEU A 178 -5.22 -5.79 24.68
CA LEU A 178 -4.00 -6.20 23.97
C LEU A 178 -2.78 -5.40 24.44
N ALA A 179 -2.93 -4.10 24.68
CA ALA A 179 -1.86 -3.25 25.20
C ALA A 179 -1.45 -3.64 26.62
N VAL A 180 -2.40 -3.84 27.53
CA VAL A 180 -2.12 -4.25 28.92
C VAL A 180 -1.43 -5.61 28.97
N THR A 181 -1.90 -6.59 28.20
CA THR A 181 -1.27 -7.93 28.13
C THR A 181 0.09 -7.94 27.44
N SER A 182 0.48 -6.85 26.78
CA SER A 182 1.82 -6.71 26.19
C SER A 182 2.90 -6.30 27.20
N LEU A 183 2.51 -5.79 28.38
CA LEU A 183 3.44 -5.39 29.44
C LEU A 183 4.08 -6.62 30.08
N PRO A 184 5.40 -6.61 30.35
CA PRO A 184 6.10 -7.76 30.92
C PRO A 184 5.56 -8.15 32.30
N SER A 185 5.08 -7.19 33.11
CA SER A 185 4.48 -7.44 34.43
C SER A 185 3.21 -8.27 34.37
N VAL A 186 2.39 -8.13 33.32
CA VAL A 186 1.13 -8.87 33.15
C VAL A 186 1.34 -10.10 32.26
N GLY A 187 2.16 -9.97 31.22
CA GLY A 187 2.45 -11.09 30.31
C GLY A 187 3.18 -12.25 31.01
N ASN A 188 4.02 -11.96 32.00
CA ASN A 188 4.75 -12.99 32.75
C ASN A 188 3.90 -13.70 33.82
N THR A 189 2.72 -13.17 34.15
CA THR A 189 1.80 -13.80 35.11
C THR A 189 0.76 -14.70 34.44
N LEU A 190 0.61 -14.61 33.11
CA LEU A 190 -0.36 -15.38 32.34
C LEU A 190 0.22 -16.71 31.87
N ASN A 191 -0.61 -17.76 31.89
CA ASN A 191 -0.24 -19.04 31.28
C ASN A 191 -0.19 -18.93 29.76
N TRP A 192 0.57 -19.81 29.11
CA TRP A 192 0.73 -19.79 27.64
C TRP A 192 -0.61 -19.89 26.89
N ARG A 193 -1.60 -20.63 27.41
CA ARG A 193 -2.95 -20.76 26.81
C ARG A 193 -3.72 -19.45 26.87
N GLU A 194 -3.67 -18.76 28.00
CA GLU A 194 -4.34 -17.47 28.23
C GLU A 194 -3.68 -16.38 27.39
N PHE A 195 -2.35 -16.37 27.37
CA PHE A 195 -1.59 -15.44 26.55
C PHE A 195 -1.87 -15.64 25.05
N MET A 196 -1.96 -16.89 24.59
CA MET A 196 -2.29 -17.22 23.20
C MET A 196 -3.72 -16.86 22.82
N PHE A 197 -4.67 -17.04 23.74
CA PHE A 197 -6.05 -16.64 23.54
C PHE A 197 -6.16 -15.12 23.30
N VAL A 198 -5.39 -14.32 24.04
CA VAL A 198 -5.43 -12.85 23.91
C VAL A 198 -4.56 -12.32 22.77
N GLN A 199 -3.31 -12.78 22.62
CA GLN A 199 -2.33 -12.17 21.71
C GLN A 199 -2.06 -12.97 20.42
N VAL A 200 -2.70 -14.13 20.21
CA VAL A 200 -2.54 -15.03 19.04
C VAL A 200 -1.11 -14.97 18.45
N ARG A 201 -0.12 -15.49 19.17
CA ARG A 201 1.23 -15.64 18.58
C ARG A 201 1.25 -16.87 17.68
N PRO A 202 1.74 -16.81 16.44
CA PRO A 202 2.35 -18.00 15.85
C PRO A 202 3.57 -18.33 16.71
N CYS A 203 3.58 -19.51 17.33
CA CYS A 203 4.82 -20.08 17.86
C CYS A 203 5.80 -20.19 16.70
N THR A 204 6.82 -19.33 16.68
CA THR A 204 8.06 -19.72 16.01
C THR A 204 8.95 -20.34 17.09
N PRO A 205 9.48 -21.55 16.85
CA PRO A 205 10.32 -22.27 17.81
C PRO A 205 11.57 -21.47 18.21
#